data_AF-A0A815ZXP9-F1
#
_entry.id   AF-A0A815ZXP9-F1
#
_cell.length_a   1.000
_cell.length_b   1.000
_cell.length_c   1.000
_cell.angle_alpha   90.00
_cell.angle_beta   90.00
_cell.angle_gamma   90.00
#
_symmetry.space_group_name_H-M   'P 1'
#
loop_
_entity.id
_entity.type
_entity.pdbx_description
1 polymer ?
#
loop_
_entity_poly.entity_id
_entity_poly.type
_entity_poly.pdbx_seq_one_letter_code
_entity_poly.pdbx_strand_id
1 'polypeptide(L)'
;MWGGRRTTHHPLSNHMTRDEVEQKVIDGNVQIEWLQWANENGRAEKKEYSGSVDEAVQLLGSKIEHFKFHVFVKREQSKYFEKLKAEVTDEKVVCQVDFAENYGMKE
;
A
#
# COMPACT_ATOMS: atom_id res chain seq x y z
N MET A 1 19.60 -48.24 -18.56
CA MET A 1 19.81 -46.95 -19.24
C MET A 1 19.10 -45.87 -18.44
N TRP A 2 19.84 -45.08 -17.67
CA TRP A 2 19.33 -43.86 -17.03
C TRP A 2 20.11 -42.70 -17.60
N GLY A 3 19.45 -41.90 -18.46
CA GLY A 3 20.05 -40.73 -19.09
C GLY A 3 20.17 -39.59 -18.09
N GLY A 4 21.41 -39.18 -17.85
CA GLY A 4 21.72 -38.00 -17.04
C GLY A 4 21.15 -36.73 -17.66
N ARG A 5 20.32 -36.00 -16.90
CA ARG A 5 20.03 -34.59 -17.21
C ARG A 5 21.16 -33.75 -16.63
N ARG A 6 21.93 -33.13 -17.52
CA ARG A 6 22.84 -32.03 -17.19
C ARG A 6 21.99 -30.87 -16.67
N THR A 7 22.21 -30.46 -15.43
CA THR A 7 21.79 -29.16 -14.93
C THR A 7 22.60 -28.09 -15.66
N THR A 8 21.96 -27.31 -16.51
CA THR A 8 22.54 -26.08 -17.02
C THR A 8 22.64 -25.11 -15.85
N HIS A 9 23.86 -24.75 -15.48
CA HIS A 9 24.12 -23.60 -14.61
C HIS A 9 23.53 -22.35 -15.30
N HIS A 10 22.38 -21.89 -14.82
CA HIS A 10 22.04 -20.49 -14.99
C HIS A 10 22.92 -19.69 -14.02
N PRO A 11 23.70 -18.71 -14.51
CA PRO A 11 24.45 -17.85 -13.61
C PRO A 11 23.45 -17.10 -12.74
N LEU A 12 23.59 -17.33 -11.43
CA LEU A 12 22.82 -16.68 -10.39
C LEU A 12 23.12 -15.17 -10.41
N SER A 13 22.05 -14.39 -10.48
CA SER A 13 21.86 -13.10 -9.81
C SER A 13 23.05 -12.13 -9.82
N ASN A 14 22.98 -11.12 -10.69
CA ASN A 14 23.65 -9.84 -10.43
C ASN A 14 23.01 -9.22 -9.18
N HIS A 15 23.48 -9.61 -7.99
CA HIS A 15 23.13 -8.93 -6.75
C HIS A 15 23.87 -7.59 -6.71
N MET A 16 23.16 -6.52 -7.10
CA MET A 16 23.60 -5.17 -6.79
C MET A 16 23.68 -5.01 -5.27
N THR A 17 24.80 -4.46 -4.81
CA THR A 17 24.99 -4.06 -3.43
C THR A 17 24.06 -2.90 -3.08
N ARG A 18 23.81 -2.71 -1.78
CA ARG A 18 22.97 -1.61 -1.29
C ARG A 18 23.50 -0.25 -1.75
N ASP A 19 24.81 -0.06 -1.70
CA ASP A 19 25.46 1.20 -2.07
C ASP A 19 25.31 1.49 -3.58
N GLU A 20 25.36 0.45 -4.43
CA GLU A 20 25.11 0.58 -5.87
C GLU A 20 23.64 0.91 -6.18
N VAL A 21 22.70 0.39 -5.38
CA VAL A 21 21.28 0.75 -5.50
C VAL A 21 21.08 2.20 -5.06
N GLU A 22 21.62 2.61 -3.92
CA GLU A 22 21.52 3.97 -3.39
C GLU A 22 22.10 4.99 -4.40
N GLN A 23 23.27 4.70 -4.99
CA GLN A 23 23.86 5.58 -6.01
C GLN A 23 23.02 5.65 -7.29
N LYS A 24 22.51 4.53 -7.79
CA LYS A 24 21.65 4.55 -8.99
C LYS A 24 20.30 5.23 -8.76
N VAL A 25 19.78 5.17 -7.53
CA VAL A 25 18.59 5.93 -7.12
C VAL A 25 18.89 7.43 -7.17
N ILE A 26 20.01 7.86 -6.60
CA ILE A 26 20.46 9.26 -6.62
C ILE A 26 20.68 9.76 -8.06
N ASP A 27 21.21 8.90 -8.93
CA ASP A 27 21.45 9.23 -10.35
C ASP A 27 20.16 9.17 -11.21
N GLY A 28 19.00 8.85 -10.63
CA GLY A 28 17.71 8.74 -11.34
C GLY A 28 17.60 7.55 -12.29
N ASN A 29 18.53 6.59 -12.23
CA ASN A 29 18.64 5.46 -13.15
C ASN A 29 17.84 4.23 -12.72
N VAL A 30 17.18 4.27 -11.56
CA VAL A 30 16.29 3.20 -11.08
C VAL A 30 14.84 3.56 -11.37
N GLN A 31 14.25 2.79 -12.27
CA GLN A 31 12.81 2.77 -12.50
C GLN A 31 12.17 1.71 -11.60
N ILE A 32 11.06 2.05 -10.99
CA ILE A 32 10.24 1.15 -10.19
C ILE A 32 8.80 1.17 -10.69
N GLU A 33 8.08 0.10 -10.40
CA GLU A 33 6.66 -0.04 -10.67
C GLU A 33 5.89 -0.06 -9.35
N TRP A 34 4.76 0.65 -9.30
CA TRP A 34 3.88 0.64 -8.13
C TRP A 34 2.42 0.67 -8.55
N LEU A 35 1.57 0.28 -7.58
CA LEU A 35 0.13 0.22 -7.76
C LEU A 35 -0.54 1.26 -6.87
N GLN A 36 -1.50 1.99 -7.42
CA GLN A 36 -2.27 2.98 -6.68
C GLN A 36 -3.75 2.87 -7.04
N TRP A 37 -4.59 3.08 -6.02
CA TRP A 37 -6.02 3.30 -6.23
C TRP A 37 -6.27 4.70 -6.80
N ALA A 38 -6.91 4.76 -7.96
CA ALA A 38 -7.36 5.98 -8.61
C ALA A 38 -8.89 6.01 -8.66
N ASN A 39 -9.49 7.19 -8.66
CA ASN A 39 -10.90 7.34 -8.95
C ASN A 39 -11.07 7.50 -10.46
N GLU A 40 -11.73 6.54 -11.10
CA GLU A 40 -12.17 6.65 -12.49
C GLU A 40 -13.69 6.55 -12.55
N ASN A 41 -14.35 7.60 -13.04
CA ASN A 41 -15.80 7.64 -13.19
C ASN A 41 -16.58 7.32 -11.90
N GLY A 42 -16.07 7.76 -10.74
CA GLY A 42 -16.69 7.51 -9.44
C GLY A 42 -16.42 6.13 -8.85
N ARG A 43 -15.52 5.34 -9.45
CA ARG A 43 -15.14 4.01 -8.96
C ARG A 43 -13.65 3.96 -8.63
N ALA A 44 -13.33 3.26 -7.56
CA ALA A 44 -11.95 2.98 -7.20
C ALA A 44 -11.39 1.88 -8.13
N GLU A 45 -10.40 2.24 -8.94
CA GLU A 45 -9.69 1.31 -9.82
C GLU A 45 -8.21 1.24 -9.43
N LYS A 46 -7.65 0.04 -9.48
CA LYS A 46 -6.23 -0.17 -9.21
C LYS A 46 -5.44 0.03 -10.49
N LYS A 47 -4.58 1.04 -10.50
CA LYS A 47 -3.72 1.37 -11.63
C LYS A 47 -2.26 1.08 -11.33
N GLU A 48 -1.54 0.72 -12.39
CA GLU A 48 -0.11 0.52 -12.39
C GLU A 48 0.59 1.76 -12.94
N TYR A 49 1.67 2.14 -12.26
CA TYR A 49 2.49 3.29 -12.58
C TYR A 49 3.94 2.85 -12.59
N SER A 50 4.76 3.49 -13.42
CA SER A 50 6.20 3.32 -13.43
C SER A 50 6.88 4.69 -13.42
N GLY A 51 8.03 4.77 -12.76
CA GLY A 51 8.76 6.02 -12.60
C GLY A 51 9.98 5.87 -11.70
N SER A 52 10.62 7.00 -11.40
CA SER A 52 11.75 7.06 -10.49
C SER A 52 11.33 6.80 -9.04
N VAL A 53 12.30 6.40 -8.21
CA VAL A 53 12.09 6.26 -6.76
C VAL A 53 11.67 7.58 -6.12
N ASP A 54 12.25 8.71 -6.57
CA ASP A 54 11.92 10.03 -6.05
C ASP A 54 10.46 10.41 -6.31
N GLU A 55 9.93 10.13 -7.50
CA GLU A 55 8.51 10.37 -7.82
C GLU A 55 7.59 9.55 -6.90
N ALA A 56 7.91 8.28 -6.65
CA ALA A 56 7.13 7.45 -5.74
C ALA A 56 7.21 7.93 -4.28
N VAL A 57 8.38 8.37 -3.82
CA VAL A 57 8.57 8.91 -2.47
C VAL A 57 7.83 10.23 -2.30
N GLN A 58 7.89 11.14 -3.27
CA GLN A 58 7.14 12.40 -3.26
C GLN A 58 5.63 12.13 -3.24
N LEU A 59 5.16 11.17 -4.03
CA LEU A 59 3.77 10.74 -4.01
C LEU A 59 3.36 10.22 -2.64
N LEU A 60 4.14 9.33 -2.02
CA LEU A 60 3.87 8.83 -0.65
C LEU A 60 3.87 9.97 0.38
N GLY A 61 4.83 10.89 0.27
CA GLY A 61 4.92 12.09 1.08
C GLY A 61 3.64 12.94 1.00
N SER A 62 3.08 13.11 -0.20
CA SER A 62 1.83 13.87 -0.38
C SER A 62 0.62 13.24 0.33
N LYS A 63 0.65 11.93 0.61
CA LYS A 63 -0.45 11.20 1.24
C LYS A 63 -0.28 11.03 2.75
N ILE A 64 0.90 11.33 3.30
CA ILE A 64 1.24 10.98 4.69
C ILE A 64 0.37 11.70 5.71
N GLU A 65 0.06 12.97 5.51
CA GLU A 65 -0.75 13.75 6.44
C GLU A 65 -2.19 13.25 6.48
N HIS A 66 -2.77 12.96 5.31
CA HIS A 66 -4.08 12.34 5.22
C HIS A 66 -4.12 10.97 5.88
N PHE A 67 -3.08 10.16 5.68
CA PHE A 67 -2.95 8.85 6.32
C PHE A 67 -2.88 8.96 7.85
N LYS A 68 -2.06 9.88 8.38
CA LYS A 68 -1.97 10.13 9.84
C LYS A 68 -3.33 10.52 10.41
N PHE A 69 -4.03 11.44 9.75
CA PHE A 69 -5.37 11.86 10.17
C PHE A 69 -6.36 10.68 10.17
N HIS A 70 -6.40 9.91 9.09
CA HIS A 70 -7.23 8.71 9.00
C HIS A 70 -6.93 7.72 10.15
N VAL A 71 -5.65 7.44 10.42
CA VAL A 71 -5.24 6.55 11.51
C VAL A 71 -5.68 7.08 12.87
N PHE A 72 -5.55 8.39 13.11
CA PHE A 72 -6.02 9.00 14.35
C PHE A 72 -7.53 8.81 14.54
N VAL A 73 -8.33 9.22 13.55
CA VAL A 73 -9.80 9.08 13.60
C VAL A 73 -10.22 7.63 13.80
N LYS A 74 -9.62 6.71 13.03
CA LYS A 74 -9.92 5.28 13.15
C LYS A 74 -9.62 4.75 14.55
N ARG A 75 -8.51 5.16 15.18
CA ARG A 75 -8.17 4.75 16.55
C ARG A 75 -9.20 5.24 17.57
N GLU A 76 -9.65 6.48 17.46
CA GLU A 76 -10.66 7.02 18.37
C GLU A 76 -12.02 6.34 18.17
N GLN A 77 -12.42 6.11 16.92
CA GLN A 77 -13.63 5.34 16.59
C GLN A 77 -13.56 3.91 17.15
N SER A 78 -12.43 3.21 16.99
CA SER A 78 -12.24 1.86 17.53
C SER A 78 -12.33 1.84 19.06
N LYS A 79 -11.69 2.79 19.75
CA LYS A 79 -11.79 2.89 21.22
C LYS A 79 -13.24 3.05 21.69
N TYR A 80 -13.98 3.94 21.04
CA TYR A 80 -15.39 4.17 21.35
C TYR A 80 -16.25 2.93 21.07
N PHE A 81 -16.02 2.27 19.93
CA PHE A 81 -16.72 1.06 19.55
C PHE A 81 -16.48 -0.10 20.55
N GLU A 82 -15.24 -0.31 20.99
CA GLU A 82 -14.94 -1.33 22.00
C GLU A 82 -15.60 -1.03 23.35
N LYS A 83 -15.70 0.24 23.74
CA LYS A 83 -16.48 0.64 24.93
C LYS A 83 -17.95 0.27 24.77
N LEU A 84 -18.57 0.60 23.63
CA LEU A 84 -19.97 0.25 23.36
C LEU A 84 -20.20 -1.26 23.38
N LYS A 85 -19.27 -2.03 22.80
CA LYS A 85 -19.33 -3.50 22.82
C LYS A 85 -19.31 -4.08 24.24
N ALA A 86 -18.50 -3.51 25.13
CA ALA A 86 -18.43 -3.96 26.52
C ALA A 86 -19.72 -3.68 27.32
N GLU A 87 -20.51 -2.70 26.87
CA GLU A 87 -21.77 -2.28 27.51
C GLU A 87 -23.02 -2.90 26.84
N VAL A 88 -22.85 -3.84 25.91
CA VAL A 88 -23.96 -4.53 25.23
C VAL A 88 -24.77 -5.37 26.22
N THR A 89 -26.10 -5.27 26.11
CA THR A 89 -27.08 -6.11 26.82
C THR A 89 -27.88 -6.90 25.79
N ASP A 90 -28.67 -7.88 26.24
CA ASP A 90 -29.53 -8.70 25.36
C ASP A 90 -30.58 -7.88 24.57
N GLU A 91 -30.82 -6.63 24.98
CA GLU A 91 -31.78 -5.71 24.34
C GLU A 91 -31.13 -4.77 23.30
N LYS A 92 -29.80 -4.80 23.14
CA LYS A 92 -29.07 -3.87 22.27
C LYS A 92 -28.08 -4.60 21.38
N VAL A 93 -27.92 -4.11 20.15
CA VAL A 93 -26.88 -4.55 19.22
C VAL A 93 -25.98 -3.38 18.86
N VAL A 94 -24.68 -3.62 18.91
CA VAL A 94 -23.66 -2.66 18.46
C VAL A 94 -23.09 -3.18 17.15
N CYS A 95 -23.24 -2.41 16.08
CA CYS A 95 -22.76 -2.74 14.74
C CYS A 95 -21.81 -1.66 14.25
N GLN A 96 -20.65 -2.06 13.74
CA GLN A 96 -19.76 -1.15 13.03
C GLN A 96 -20.21 -1.08 11.57
N VAL A 97 -20.67 0.10 11.15
CA VAL A 97 -21.01 0.37 9.76
C VAL A 97 -19.89 1.21 9.15
N ASP A 98 -19.24 0.69 8.12
CA ASP A 98 -18.24 1.41 7.34
C ASP A 98 -18.89 1.90 6.04
N PHE A 99 -19.11 3.21 5.93
CA PHE A 99 -19.57 3.83 4.69
C PHE A 99 -18.36 4.13 3.81
N ALA A 100 -17.90 3.11 3.08
CA ALA A 100 -16.86 3.28 2.07
C ALA A 100 -17.19 4.38 1.03
N GLU A 101 -18.49 4.72 0.88
CA GLU A 101 -19.01 5.76 -0.01
C GLU A 101 -18.75 7.20 0.47
N ASN A 102 -18.51 7.43 1.77
CA ASN A 102 -18.27 8.80 2.29
C ASN A 102 -16.85 9.31 2.05
N TYR A 103 -15.96 8.44 1.58
CA TYR A 103 -14.70 8.81 0.94
C TYR A 103 -14.85 8.73 -0.58
N GLY A 104 -15.94 9.28 -1.13
CA GLY A 104 -15.91 9.74 -2.51
C GLY A 104 -14.71 10.66 -2.66
N MET A 105 -13.65 10.18 -3.31
CA MET A 105 -12.51 11.02 -3.68
C MET A 105 -13.08 12.11 -4.57
N LYS A 106 -13.42 13.27 -3.98
CA LYS A 106 -13.80 14.46 -4.73
C LYS A 106 -12.62 14.78 -5.63
N GLU A 107 -12.93 14.97 -6.91
CA GLU A 107 -11.99 15.37 -7.97
C GLU A 107 -11.13 16.57 -7.56
#